data_AF-A0A7S4PLK6-F1
#
_entry.id   AF-A0A7S4PLK6-F1
#
_cell.length_a   1.000
_cell.length_b   1.000
_cell.length_c   1.000
_cell.angle_alpha   90.00
_cell.angle_beta   90.00
_cell.angle_gamma   90.00
#
_symmetry.space_group_name_H-M   'P 1'
#
loop_
_entity.id
_entity.type
_entity.pdbx_description
1 polymer ?
#
loop_
_entity_poly.entity_id
_entity_poly.type
_entity_poly.pdbx_seq_one_letter_code
_entity_poly.pdbx_strand_id
1 'polypeptide(L)'
;GRVPKCVDIRINAGMDNTWGVGTVQSVMKYCGVRYGNDGCVGWRGLSRESFPGTLSRRIVADVSTPDPVVLREQFPSLESCSVKAGVENQAAMLVIAAMSYLRSVLGIRLEDKPSELLHRWILSQRWLMRLVSSSVGVMKVSVVSDGNDPLRYEYSLLAEHGDGPKVPCSPCVLLAERMWRASKKGSGQRREEGRVDTAVSIQDLEEYWQEMGLSITTRSSLRTFRSPLIECIGDQQFKRLSPAIAKAHAWGGKCEGELQVTGSKNPLVRLAMWALGKPPPTSSPIPVSVKVVPMPAKEGVTFQRTFTYPKKGPKTLISEWVMHNGGLHETFDGFQTVGFEARENNGGFILVGRSTWPLPELPWLNLVRVYASVVPTNNNNFDLDVRVSAPLVGLLFGYKGWLKVVD
;
A
#
# COMPACT_ATOMS: atom_id res chain seq x y z
N GLY A 1 -20.13 -13.76 8.71
CA GLY A 1 -19.69 -12.36 8.53
C GLY A 1 -18.61 -12.34 7.49
N ARG A 2 -18.50 -11.27 6.69
CA ARG A 2 -17.41 -11.14 5.70
C ARG A 2 -16.07 -11.00 6.41
N VAL A 3 -15.02 -11.56 5.84
CA VAL A 3 -13.69 -11.62 6.45
C VAL A 3 -12.78 -10.60 5.76
N PRO A 4 -11.91 -9.87 6.49
CA PRO A 4 -10.94 -8.97 5.86
C PRO A 4 -9.98 -9.74 4.96
N LYS A 5 -9.81 -9.27 3.72
CA LYS A 5 -8.86 -9.83 2.75
C LYS A 5 -7.62 -8.96 2.59
N CYS A 6 -7.79 -7.64 2.68
CA CYS A 6 -6.69 -6.68 2.60
C CYS A 6 -6.92 -5.57 3.63
N VAL A 7 -5.85 -5.19 4.36
CA VAL A 7 -5.90 -4.13 5.37
C VAL A 7 -4.76 -3.13 5.13
N ASP A 8 -5.11 -1.86 5.08
CA ASP A 8 -4.17 -0.76 5.05
C ASP A 8 -4.35 0.10 6.30
N ILE A 9 -3.27 0.31 7.03
CA ILE A 9 -3.22 1.23 8.18
C ILE A 9 -2.28 2.37 7.80
N ARG A 10 -2.76 3.60 7.95
CA ARG A 10 -2.02 4.84 7.69
C ARG A 10 -2.11 5.71 8.93
N ILE A 11 -0.97 6.10 9.47
CA ILE A 11 -0.88 6.95 10.65
C ILE A 11 -0.02 8.16 10.30
N ASN A 12 -0.44 9.35 10.69
CA ASN A 12 0.45 10.51 10.70
C ASN A 12 0.35 11.16 12.08
N ALA A 13 1.42 11.06 12.85
CA ALA A 13 1.46 11.59 14.20
C ALA A 13 1.58 13.11 14.15
N GLY A 14 0.67 13.77 14.87
CA GLY A 14 0.77 15.20 15.15
C GLY A 14 2.05 15.49 15.92
N MET A 15 2.69 16.61 15.60
CA MET A 15 3.93 16.97 16.29
C MET A 15 3.59 17.78 17.53
N ASP A 16 3.61 17.15 18.69
CA ASP A 16 3.46 17.83 19.98
C ASP A 16 4.72 17.72 20.85
N ASN A 17 5.90 17.53 20.24
CA ASN A 17 7.20 17.58 20.91
C ASN A 17 7.38 16.67 22.16
N THR A 18 6.57 15.61 22.30
CA THR A 18 6.67 14.64 23.40
C THR A 18 7.33 13.33 22.99
N TRP A 19 8.08 13.30 21.88
CA TRP A 19 8.76 12.06 21.49
C TRP A 19 9.74 11.65 22.57
N GLY A 20 9.46 10.50 23.20
CA GLY A 20 10.38 9.91 24.15
C GLY A 20 11.63 9.37 23.46
N VAL A 21 12.71 9.22 24.22
CA VAL A 21 13.95 8.56 23.75
C VAL A 21 13.63 7.17 23.17
N GLY A 22 12.70 6.43 23.79
CA GLY A 22 12.26 5.11 23.32
C GLY A 22 11.62 5.14 21.92
N THR A 23 10.86 6.19 21.57
CA THR A 23 10.30 6.35 20.22
C THR A 23 11.42 6.55 19.20
N VAL A 24 12.39 7.42 19.51
CA VAL A 24 13.55 7.67 18.64
C VAL A 24 14.40 6.40 18.48
N GLN A 25 14.67 5.67 19.57
CA GLN A 25 15.39 4.40 19.54
C GLN A 25 14.67 3.37 18.64
N SER A 26 13.35 3.22 18.81
CA SER A 26 12.55 2.29 18.01
C SER A 26 12.64 2.62 16.51
N VAL A 27 12.44 3.91 16.15
CA VAL A 27 12.59 4.40 14.77
C VAL A 27 13.97 4.05 14.21
N MET A 28 15.04 4.35 14.96
CA MET A 28 16.42 4.14 14.50
C MET A 28 16.79 2.66 14.36
N LYS A 29 16.24 1.78 15.21
CA LYS A 29 16.49 0.34 15.18
C LYS A 29 16.20 -0.26 13.81
N TYR A 30 15.00 -0.01 13.26
CA TYR A 30 14.57 -0.61 11.98
C TYR A 30 14.66 0.33 10.77
N CYS A 31 15.00 1.61 10.94
CA CYS A 31 15.15 2.54 9.83
C CYS A 31 16.21 2.06 8.84
N GLY A 32 15.85 1.85 7.56
CA GLY A 32 16.76 1.31 6.53
C GLY A 32 17.00 -0.21 6.60
N VAL A 33 16.31 -0.93 7.48
CA VAL A 33 16.38 -2.40 7.63
C VAL A 33 15.23 -3.05 6.90
N ARG A 34 15.48 -4.20 6.27
CA ARG A 34 14.43 -5.04 5.69
C ARG A 34 13.64 -5.75 6.79
N TYR A 35 12.33 -5.79 6.66
CA TYR A 35 11.45 -6.48 7.59
C TYR A 35 10.26 -7.12 6.86
N GLY A 36 9.62 -8.08 7.53
CA GLY A 36 8.50 -8.84 6.96
C GLY A 36 8.90 -9.75 5.79
N ASN A 37 7.96 -10.56 5.35
CA ASN A 37 8.18 -11.52 4.24
C ASN A 37 8.23 -10.84 2.87
N ASP A 38 7.62 -9.66 2.74
CA ASP A 38 7.56 -8.89 1.50
C ASP A 38 8.83 -8.06 1.25
N GLY A 39 9.80 -8.10 2.17
CA GLY A 39 11.09 -7.41 2.03
C GLY A 39 11.00 -5.88 2.10
N CYS A 40 9.93 -5.35 2.70
CA CYS A 40 9.76 -3.92 2.98
C CYS A 40 10.96 -3.37 3.74
N VAL A 41 11.26 -2.08 3.54
CA VAL A 41 12.39 -1.42 4.22
C VAL A 41 11.87 -0.29 5.08
N GLY A 42 12.29 -0.26 6.35
CA GLY A 42 11.83 0.74 7.32
C GLY A 42 12.04 2.17 6.81
N TRP A 43 10.98 2.96 6.86
CA TRP A 43 10.90 4.34 6.39
C TRP A 43 11.18 4.55 4.90
N ARG A 44 10.90 3.54 4.07
CA ARG A 44 10.85 3.67 2.61
C ARG A 44 9.42 3.65 2.09
N GLY A 45 9.26 3.53 0.77
CA GLY A 45 7.96 3.46 0.11
C GLY A 45 7.11 4.70 0.38
N LEU A 46 7.72 5.89 0.27
CA LEU A 46 7.04 7.15 0.54
C LEU A 46 5.74 7.25 -0.26
N SER A 47 4.63 7.55 0.42
CA SER A 47 3.38 7.92 -0.22
C SER A 47 2.82 9.21 0.37
N ARG A 48 2.12 9.97 -0.47
CA ARG A 48 1.37 11.17 -0.07
C ARG A 48 -0.09 10.80 0.08
N GLU A 49 -0.58 10.78 1.31
CA GLU A 49 -1.92 10.33 1.65
C GLU A 49 -2.81 11.51 2.04
N SER A 50 -4.07 11.48 1.63
CA SER A 50 -5.11 12.34 2.19
C SER A 50 -5.70 11.70 3.45
N PHE A 51 -5.94 12.54 4.46
CA PHE A 51 -6.64 12.17 5.68
C PHE A 51 -7.89 13.03 5.83
N PRO A 52 -9.06 12.44 6.13
CA PRO A 52 -10.25 13.20 6.45
C PRO A 52 -9.98 14.23 7.57
N GLY A 53 -10.49 15.44 7.41
CA GLY A 53 -10.28 16.53 8.38
C GLY A 53 -8.95 17.28 8.24
N THR A 54 -8.07 16.91 7.32
CA THR A 54 -6.83 17.65 7.04
C THR A 54 -6.89 18.41 5.72
N LEU A 55 -6.35 19.64 5.69
CA LEU A 55 -6.31 20.47 4.48
C LEU A 55 -5.28 19.99 3.45
N SER A 56 -4.19 19.37 3.92
CA SER A 56 -3.06 18.96 3.07
C SER A 56 -2.80 17.47 3.16
N ARG A 57 -2.35 16.87 2.05
CA ARG A 57 -1.84 15.50 2.05
C ARG A 57 -0.60 15.40 2.93
N ARG A 58 -0.46 14.29 3.67
CA ARG A 58 0.68 14.00 4.55
C ARG A 58 1.58 12.94 3.93
N ILE A 59 2.89 13.04 4.17
CA ILE A 59 3.85 12.01 3.73
C ILE A 59 3.88 10.90 4.79
N VAL A 60 3.77 9.65 4.34
CA VAL A 60 3.93 8.45 5.18
C VAL A 60 4.90 7.48 4.52
N ALA A 61 5.48 6.59 5.32
CA ALA A 61 6.46 5.61 4.90
C ALA A 61 6.19 4.24 5.55
N ASP A 62 6.70 3.18 4.95
CA ASP A 62 6.59 1.81 5.46
C ASP A 62 7.23 1.69 6.85
N VAL A 63 6.47 1.15 7.82
CA VAL A 63 6.95 0.94 9.19
C VAL A 63 6.80 -0.50 9.65
N SER A 64 7.72 -0.94 10.51
CA SER A 64 7.68 -2.27 11.12
C SER A 64 6.87 -2.21 12.42
N THR A 65 5.66 -2.75 12.39
CA THR A 65 4.75 -2.83 13.53
C THR A 65 4.29 -4.27 13.74
N PRO A 66 3.74 -4.62 14.92
CA PRO A 66 3.21 -5.97 15.16
C PRO A 66 1.87 -6.24 14.44
N ASP A 67 1.16 -5.21 13.97
CA ASP A 67 -0.19 -5.34 13.38
C ASP A 67 -0.26 -6.38 12.25
N PRO A 68 0.66 -6.42 11.26
CA PRO A 68 0.62 -7.43 10.22
C PRO A 68 0.84 -8.86 10.70
N VAL A 69 1.44 -9.07 11.88
CA VAL A 69 1.60 -10.40 12.48
C VAL A 69 0.30 -10.77 13.18
N VAL A 70 -0.16 -9.90 14.08
CA VAL A 70 -1.38 -10.11 14.88
C VAL A 70 -2.62 -10.27 13.98
N LEU A 71 -2.78 -9.43 12.95
CA LEU A 71 -3.92 -9.49 12.05
C LEU A 71 -3.92 -10.75 11.18
N ARG A 72 -2.75 -11.29 10.82
CA ARG A 72 -2.66 -12.55 10.06
C ARG A 72 -2.95 -13.76 10.95
N GLU A 73 -2.55 -13.71 12.22
CA GLU A 73 -2.93 -14.73 13.21
C GLU A 73 -4.45 -14.73 13.46
N GLN A 74 -5.05 -13.54 13.54
CA GLN A 74 -6.49 -13.40 13.74
C GLN A 74 -7.31 -13.70 12.47
N PHE A 75 -6.79 -13.34 11.30
CA PHE A 75 -7.44 -13.53 10.00
C PHE A 75 -6.49 -14.25 9.04
N PRO A 76 -6.46 -15.60 9.06
CA PRO A 76 -5.55 -16.39 8.22
C PRO A 76 -5.76 -16.22 6.71
N SER A 77 -6.94 -15.75 6.28
CA SER A 77 -7.27 -15.45 4.88
C SER A 77 -6.78 -14.07 4.42
N LEU A 78 -6.10 -13.31 5.29
CA LEU A 78 -5.59 -11.98 4.98
C LEU A 78 -4.44 -12.07 3.96
N GLU A 79 -4.70 -11.60 2.73
CA GLU A 79 -3.72 -11.64 1.65
C GLU A 79 -2.70 -10.50 1.72
N SER A 80 -3.10 -9.35 2.27
CA SER A 80 -2.20 -8.22 2.43
C SER A 80 -2.51 -7.40 3.69
N CYS A 81 -1.45 -6.92 4.33
CA CYS A 81 -1.53 -5.99 5.43
C CYS A 81 -0.37 -5.00 5.33
N SER A 82 -0.65 -3.73 5.08
CA SER A 82 0.38 -2.69 4.98
C SER A 82 0.15 -1.62 6.04
N VAL A 83 1.21 -1.30 6.79
CA VAL A 83 1.21 -0.23 7.78
C VAL A 83 2.22 0.82 7.37
N LYS A 84 1.74 2.05 7.22
CA LYS A 84 2.60 3.22 6.99
C LYS A 84 2.39 4.24 8.07
N ALA A 85 3.48 4.83 8.53
CA ALA A 85 3.45 5.93 9.48
C ALA A 85 4.19 7.14 8.93
N GLY A 86 3.79 8.30 9.40
CA GLY A 86 4.52 9.54 9.17
C GLY A 86 4.43 10.46 10.36
N VAL A 87 5.17 11.54 10.27
CA VAL A 87 5.11 12.65 11.21
C VAL A 87 4.57 13.87 10.48
N GLU A 88 4.01 14.79 11.25
CA GLU A 88 3.34 15.96 10.72
C GLU A 88 4.22 16.81 9.81
N ASN A 89 5.48 16.99 10.21
CA ASN A 89 6.48 17.75 9.49
C ASN A 89 7.03 16.93 8.31
N GLN A 90 6.69 17.35 7.10
CA GLN A 90 7.09 16.66 5.87
C GLN A 90 8.61 16.68 5.65
N ALA A 91 9.31 17.74 6.05
CA ALA A 91 10.77 17.78 5.95
C ALA A 91 11.41 16.74 6.87
N ALA A 92 10.90 16.58 8.09
CA ALA A 92 11.35 15.52 9.00
C ALA A 92 11.14 14.12 8.38
N MET A 93 9.99 13.89 7.71
CA MET A 93 9.75 12.64 6.98
C MET A 93 10.78 12.39 5.87
N LEU A 94 11.13 13.41 5.09
CA LEU A 94 12.13 13.30 4.03
C LEU A 94 13.52 13.00 4.60
N VAL A 95 13.88 13.61 5.74
CA VAL A 95 15.14 13.32 6.44
C VAL A 95 15.19 11.86 6.91
N ILE A 96 14.12 11.36 7.53
CA ILE A 96 14.04 9.95 7.97
C ILE A 96 14.18 9.00 6.78
N ALA A 97 13.51 9.29 5.66
CA ALA A 97 13.63 8.50 4.45
C ALA A 97 15.05 8.54 3.86
N ALA A 98 15.67 9.72 3.80
CA ALA A 98 17.05 9.87 3.36
C ALA A 98 18.02 9.05 4.24
N MET A 99 17.84 9.07 5.57
CA MET A 99 18.61 8.22 6.49
C MET A 99 18.40 6.73 6.21
N SER A 100 17.18 6.30 5.90
CA SER A 100 16.88 4.93 5.49
C SER A 100 17.61 4.53 4.19
N TYR A 101 17.67 5.44 3.21
CA TYR A 101 18.46 5.22 1.99
C TYR A 101 19.95 5.10 2.28
N LEU A 102 20.51 6.08 3.00
CA LEU A 102 21.92 6.11 3.38
C LEU A 102 22.32 4.86 4.16
N ARG A 103 21.51 4.41 5.13
CA ARG A 103 21.79 3.17 5.87
C ARG A 103 21.92 1.97 4.95
N SER A 104 20.94 1.71 4.08
CA SER A 104 20.99 0.48 3.29
C SER A 104 22.01 0.53 2.16
N VAL A 105 22.44 1.72 1.71
CA VAL A 105 23.50 1.87 0.70
C VAL A 105 24.89 1.83 1.34
N LEU A 106 25.10 2.52 2.46
CA LEU A 106 26.40 2.67 3.11
C LEU A 106 26.67 1.62 4.21
N GLY A 107 25.70 0.77 4.54
CA GLY A 107 25.84 -0.27 5.56
C GLY A 107 26.00 0.26 6.99
N ILE A 108 25.62 1.51 7.25
CA ILE A 108 25.83 2.16 8.56
C ILE A 108 24.93 1.51 9.62
N ARG A 109 25.49 1.01 10.72
CA ARG A 109 24.70 0.57 11.87
C ARG A 109 24.19 1.78 12.65
N LEU A 110 22.89 2.05 12.53
CA LEU A 110 22.23 3.15 13.23
C LEU A 110 21.81 2.80 14.66
N GLU A 111 21.77 1.50 14.99
CA GLU A 111 21.37 0.98 16.30
C GLU A 111 22.39 1.25 17.41
N ASP A 112 23.67 1.34 17.06
CA ASP A 112 24.77 1.58 18.00
C ASP A 112 25.03 3.07 18.29
N LYS A 113 24.26 3.98 17.67
CA LYS A 113 24.44 5.42 17.84
C LYS A 113 23.73 5.91 19.11
N PRO A 114 24.29 6.90 19.83
CA PRO A 114 23.69 7.43 21.04
C PRO A 114 22.37 8.14 20.72
N SER A 115 21.27 7.40 20.82
CA SER A 115 19.91 7.88 20.58
C SER A 115 19.54 9.05 21.47
N GLU A 116 20.18 9.16 22.65
CA GLU A 116 20.02 10.28 23.56
C GLU A 116 20.60 11.58 23.00
N LEU A 117 21.76 11.55 22.32
CA LEU A 117 22.31 12.74 21.68
C LEU A 117 21.47 13.16 20.49
N LEU A 118 20.99 12.19 19.70
CA LEU A 118 20.07 12.46 18.60
C LEU A 118 18.74 13.03 19.12
N HIS A 119 18.20 12.46 20.20
CA HIS A 119 16.99 12.94 20.86
C HIS A 119 17.18 14.37 21.40
N ARG A 120 18.29 14.64 22.10
CA ARG A 120 18.64 16.01 22.56
C ARG A 120 18.80 16.99 21.40
N TRP A 121 19.34 16.55 20.27
CA TRP A 121 19.44 17.37 19.06
C TRP A 121 18.07 17.63 18.44
N ILE A 122 17.20 16.62 18.32
CA ILE A 122 15.81 16.78 17.88
C ILE A 122 15.08 17.78 18.79
N LEU A 123 15.26 17.66 20.11
CA LEU A 123 14.69 18.59 21.09
C LEU A 123 15.29 20.01 20.98
N SER A 124 16.54 20.18 20.55
CA SER A 124 17.12 21.51 20.34
C SER A 124 16.54 22.21 19.10
N GLN A 125 16.08 21.45 18.11
CA GLN A 125 15.37 21.94 16.92
C GLN A 125 13.87 22.20 17.17
N ARG A 126 13.39 22.06 18.42
CA ARG A 126 11.97 22.11 18.79
C ARG A 126 11.27 23.42 18.41
N TRP A 127 11.97 24.55 18.51
CA TRP A 127 11.42 25.85 18.14
C TRP A 127 11.11 25.93 16.64
N LEU A 128 11.98 25.38 15.79
CA LEU A 128 11.80 25.34 14.34
C LEU A 128 10.66 24.40 13.95
N MET A 129 10.54 23.26 14.63
CA MET A 129 9.48 22.27 14.36
C MET A 129 8.09 22.79 14.76
N ARG A 130 7.99 23.63 15.80
CA ARG A 130 6.73 24.25 16.25
C ARG A 130 6.14 25.26 15.27
N LEU A 131 6.98 25.98 14.53
CA LEU A 131 6.52 26.99 13.57
C LEU A 131 5.71 26.40 12.41
N VAL A 132 5.77 25.08 12.20
CA VAL A 132 5.20 24.39 11.04
C VAL A 132 4.23 23.27 11.45
N SER A 133 3.95 23.10 12.74
CA SER A 133 3.08 22.03 13.25
C SER A 133 1.73 22.58 13.68
N SER A 134 0.65 21.89 13.31
CA SER A 134 -0.69 22.13 13.83
C SER A 134 -1.05 21.19 15.00
N SER A 135 -0.13 20.34 15.45
CA SER A 135 -0.33 19.33 16.50
C SER A 135 -1.55 18.44 16.28
N VAL A 136 -1.86 18.17 15.01
CA VAL A 136 -2.98 17.33 14.59
C VAL A 136 -2.45 15.95 14.22
N GLY A 137 -2.87 14.93 14.97
CA GLY A 137 -2.64 13.52 14.67
C GLY A 137 -3.79 12.92 13.88
N VAL A 138 -3.48 12.02 12.95
CA VAL A 138 -4.50 11.33 12.15
C VAL A 138 -4.16 9.86 11.98
N MET A 139 -5.20 9.04 11.93
CA MET A 139 -5.08 7.64 11.53
C MET A 139 -6.24 7.29 10.61
N LYS A 140 -5.95 6.44 9.62
CA LYS A 140 -6.90 5.90 8.65
C LYS A 140 -6.64 4.41 8.51
N VAL A 141 -7.69 3.62 8.70
CA VAL A 141 -7.70 2.18 8.48
C VAL A 141 -8.66 1.91 7.32
N SER A 142 -8.18 1.23 6.29
CA SER A 142 -8.98 0.84 5.14
C SER A 142 -8.92 -0.67 4.99
N VAL A 143 -10.08 -1.30 4.87
CA VAL A 143 -10.23 -2.75 4.80
C VAL A 143 -11.04 -3.10 3.57
N VAL A 144 -10.60 -4.08 2.80
CA VAL A 144 -11.41 -4.71 1.75
C VAL A 144 -11.76 -6.13 2.19
N SER A 145 -13.05 -6.45 2.16
CA SER A 145 -13.58 -7.76 2.54
C SER A 145 -13.43 -8.78 1.40
N ASP A 146 -13.64 -10.04 1.75
CA ASP A 146 -13.94 -11.09 0.78
C ASP A 146 -15.36 -11.00 0.20
N GLY A 147 -15.66 -11.90 -0.74
CA GLY A 147 -16.97 -12.08 -1.38
C GLY A 147 -17.08 -11.56 -2.81
N ASN A 148 -18.09 -12.02 -3.55
CA ASN A 148 -18.29 -11.65 -4.97
C ASN A 148 -18.40 -10.14 -5.19
N ASP A 149 -19.04 -9.43 -4.26
CA ASP A 149 -19.15 -7.97 -4.22
C ASP A 149 -18.36 -7.42 -3.02
N PRO A 150 -17.04 -7.27 -3.11
CA PRO A 150 -16.20 -6.87 -1.98
C PRO A 150 -16.66 -5.52 -1.40
N LEU A 151 -16.64 -5.41 -0.09
CA LEU A 151 -16.91 -4.15 0.60
C LEU A 151 -15.60 -3.51 1.03
N ARG A 152 -15.54 -2.18 0.91
CA ARG A 152 -14.50 -1.33 1.46
C ARG A 152 -15.04 -0.65 2.71
N TYR A 153 -14.42 -0.96 3.84
CA TYR A 153 -14.63 -0.27 5.10
C TYR A 153 -13.47 0.71 5.30
N GLU A 154 -13.78 1.95 5.63
CA GLU A 154 -12.80 2.94 6.01
C GLU A 154 -13.16 3.52 7.36
N TYR A 155 -12.22 3.48 8.30
CA TYR A 155 -12.30 4.16 9.58
C TYR A 155 -11.18 5.19 9.65
N SER A 156 -11.49 6.37 10.14
CA SER A 156 -10.51 7.43 10.36
C SER A 156 -10.74 8.10 11.70
N LEU A 157 -9.65 8.54 12.30
CA LEU A 157 -9.66 9.37 13.49
C LEU A 157 -8.74 10.57 13.29
N LEU A 158 -9.18 11.70 13.82
CA LEU A 158 -8.51 12.99 13.85
C LEU A 158 -8.36 13.38 15.33
N ALA A 159 -7.14 13.48 15.82
CA ALA A 159 -6.83 13.94 17.16
C ALA A 159 -6.23 15.35 17.09
N GLU A 160 -6.96 16.32 17.61
CA GLU A 160 -6.59 17.73 17.61
C GLU A 160 -5.96 18.14 18.93
N HIS A 161 -5.47 19.38 19.00
CA HIS A 161 -4.95 19.98 20.23
C HIS A 161 -3.86 19.17 20.95
N GLY A 162 -3.11 18.33 20.22
CA GLY A 162 -2.06 17.50 20.81
C GLY A 162 -2.57 16.24 21.53
N ASP A 163 -3.82 15.82 21.34
CA ASP A 163 -4.36 14.62 22.00
C ASP A 163 -3.93 13.30 21.31
N GLY A 164 -3.21 13.38 20.19
CA GLY A 164 -2.72 12.22 19.43
C GLY A 164 -1.97 11.16 20.26
N PRO A 165 -1.01 11.53 21.14
CA PRO A 165 -0.29 10.56 21.97
C PRO A 165 -1.17 9.81 22.99
N LYS A 166 -2.37 10.31 23.30
CA LYS A 166 -3.30 9.66 24.23
C LYS A 166 -4.07 8.52 23.58
N VAL A 167 -4.28 8.56 22.26
CA VAL A 167 -5.01 7.56 21.47
C VAL A 167 -4.53 6.12 21.72
N PRO A 168 -3.23 5.77 21.60
CA PRO A 168 -2.77 4.40 21.84
C PRO A 168 -2.87 3.96 23.32
N CYS A 169 -2.92 4.91 24.26
CA CYS A 169 -3.02 4.60 25.70
C CYS A 169 -4.45 4.30 26.14
N SER A 170 -5.45 4.91 25.49
CA SER A 170 -6.88 4.75 25.83
C SER A 170 -7.37 3.30 25.90
N PRO A 171 -7.11 2.41 24.91
CA PRO A 171 -7.53 1.01 25.01
C PRO A 171 -6.83 0.29 26.17
N CYS A 172 -5.59 0.64 26.50
CA CYS A 172 -4.88 0.04 27.63
C CYS A 172 -5.55 0.39 28.96
N VAL A 173 -5.99 1.64 29.15
CA VAL A 173 -6.70 2.08 30.36
C VAL A 173 -8.03 1.33 30.50
N LEU A 174 -8.82 1.26 29.43
CA LEU A 174 -10.09 0.54 29.42
C LEU A 174 -9.92 -0.95 29.71
N LEU A 175 -8.92 -1.60 29.12
CA LEU A 175 -8.62 -3.01 29.38
C LEU A 175 -8.17 -3.24 30.82
N ALA A 176 -7.27 -2.39 31.35
CA ALA A 176 -6.83 -2.48 32.75
C ALA A 176 -8.01 -2.35 33.71
N GLU A 177 -8.94 -1.44 33.44
CA GLU A 177 -10.15 -1.27 34.25
C GLU A 177 -11.08 -2.48 34.16
N ARG A 178 -11.30 -3.04 32.96
CA ARG A 178 -12.10 -4.26 32.77
C ARG A 178 -11.50 -5.44 33.54
N MET A 179 -10.19 -5.63 33.46
CA MET A 179 -9.47 -6.68 34.19
C MET A 179 -9.58 -6.48 35.70
N TRP A 180 -9.45 -5.24 36.19
CA TRP A 180 -9.59 -4.90 37.61
C TRP A 180 -11.01 -5.12 38.14
N ARG A 181 -12.04 -4.71 37.39
CA ARG A 181 -13.45 -4.96 37.75
C ARG A 181 -13.76 -6.45 37.75
N ALA A 182 -13.23 -7.20 36.79
CA ALA A 182 -13.36 -8.65 36.74
C ALA A 182 -12.67 -9.34 37.93
N SER A 183 -11.47 -8.87 38.34
CA SER A 183 -10.77 -9.44 39.49
C SER A 183 -11.51 -9.20 40.81
N LYS A 184 -12.25 -8.09 40.95
CA LYS A 184 -13.07 -7.81 42.14
C LYS A 184 -14.33 -8.67 42.23
N LYS A 185 -14.92 -9.11 41.12
CA LYS A 185 -16.12 -9.96 41.11
C LYS A 185 -15.82 -11.44 41.41
N GLY A 186 -14.55 -11.86 41.38
CA GLY A 186 -14.12 -13.26 41.42
C GLY A 186 -13.59 -13.78 42.77
N SER A 187 -13.85 -13.13 43.92
CA SER A 187 -13.31 -13.56 45.22
C SER A 187 -14.05 -14.73 45.90
N GLY A 188 -14.87 -15.52 45.18
CA GLY A 188 -15.71 -16.56 45.80
C GLY A 188 -15.88 -17.89 45.06
N GLN A 189 -15.58 -18.02 43.76
CA GLN A 189 -15.71 -19.29 43.05
C GLN A 189 -14.57 -19.56 42.07
N ARG A 190 -14.18 -20.83 42.06
CA ARG A 190 -13.05 -21.45 41.37
C ARG A 190 -13.07 -21.10 39.88
N ARG A 191 -11.90 -20.67 39.37
CA ARG A 191 -11.64 -20.35 37.97
C ARG A 191 -11.80 -21.60 37.10
N GLU A 192 -12.90 -21.68 36.37
CA GLU A 192 -12.96 -22.38 35.10
C GLU A 192 -13.30 -21.33 34.03
N GLU A 193 -12.32 -21.07 33.15
CA GLU A 193 -12.50 -20.53 31.79
C GLU A 193 -13.16 -19.15 31.61
N GLY A 194 -12.71 -18.13 32.33
CA GLY A 194 -13.09 -16.74 32.06
C GLY A 194 -12.01 -15.98 31.29
N ARG A 195 -11.86 -16.18 29.98
CA ARG A 195 -11.01 -15.31 29.13
C ARG A 195 -11.65 -13.91 29.15
N VAL A 196 -11.02 -12.95 29.82
CA VAL A 196 -11.45 -11.54 29.72
C VAL A 196 -11.35 -11.17 28.25
N ASP A 197 -12.46 -10.71 27.66
CA ASP A 197 -12.42 -10.21 26.30
C ASP A 197 -11.44 -9.05 26.23
N THR A 198 -10.43 -9.21 25.38
CA THR A 198 -9.34 -8.25 25.19
C THR A 198 -9.63 -7.30 24.03
N ALA A 199 -10.76 -7.47 23.34
CA ALA A 199 -11.25 -6.52 22.37
C ALA A 199 -11.91 -5.33 23.08
N VAL A 200 -11.50 -4.12 22.70
CA VAL A 200 -12.16 -2.87 23.06
C VAL A 200 -12.94 -2.40 21.84
N SER A 201 -14.24 -2.12 22.01
CA SER A 201 -15.03 -1.62 20.89
C SER A 201 -14.65 -0.16 20.59
N ILE A 202 -14.85 0.27 19.35
CA ILE A 202 -14.64 1.67 18.95
C ILE A 202 -15.57 2.59 19.75
N GLN A 203 -16.80 2.15 20.02
CA GLN A 203 -17.75 2.93 20.81
C GLN A 203 -17.26 3.15 22.25
N ASP A 204 -16.71 2.13 22.91
CA ASP A 204 -16.13 2.28 24.25
C ASP A 204 -14.99 3.33 24.27
N LEU A 205 -14.19 3.37 23.19
CA LEU A 205 -13.11 4.35 23.05
C LEU A 205 -13.64 5.76 22.84
N GLU A 206 -14.66 5.91 21.99
CA GLU A 206 -15.31 7.20 21.72
C GLU A 206 -15.96 7.77 22.98
N GLU A 207 -16.68 6.94 23.75
CA GLU A 207 -17.25 7.31 25.04
C GLU A 207 -16.14 7.73 26.03
N TYR A 208 -15.08 6.93 26.15
CA TYR A 208 -13.93 7.28 27.00
C TYR A 208 -13.27 8.60 26.61
N TRP A 209 -13.07 8.85 25.32
CA TRP A 209 -12.47 10.10 24.84
C TRP A 209 -13.36 11.31 25.14
N GLN A 210 -14.67 11.16 25.00
CA GLN A 210 -15.64 12.21 25.38
C GLN A 210 -15.62 12.48 26.88
N GLU A 211 -15.65 11.45 27.73
CA GLU A 211 -15.59 11.58 29.18
C GLU A 211 -14.30 12.26 29.65
N MET A 212 -13.18 11.96 29.01
CA MET A 212 -11.87 12.54 29.31
C MET A 212 -11.65 13.93 28.67
N GLY A 213 -12.64 14.45 27.92
CA GLY A 213 -12.55 15.75 27.24
C GLY A 213 -11.46 15.80 26.17
N LEU A 214 -11.18 14.69 25.51
CA LEU A 214 -10.17 14.63 24.44
C LEU A 214 -10.77 15.08 23.11
N SER A 215 -9.99 15.83 22.34
CA SER A 215 -10.37 16.38 21.06
C SER A 215 -10.13 15.37 19.93
N ILE A 216 -10.85 14.24 19.99
CA ILE A 216 -10.72 13.14 19.03
C ILE A 216 -12.04 12.98 18.28
N THR A 217 -12.01 13.19 16.98
CA THR A 217 -13.16 12.98 16.08
C THR A 217 -12.93 11.73 15.24
N THR A 218 -13.95 10.88 15.14
CA THR A 218 -13.91 9.66 14.33
C THR A 218 -14.88 9.76 13.17
N ARG A 219 -14.59 8.99 12.12
CA ARG A 219 -15.49 8.83 10.98
C ARG A 219 -15.32 7.43 10.42
N SER A 220 -16.45 6.78 10.15
CA SER A 220 -16.48 5.51 9.42
C SER A 220 -17.25 5.66 8.11
N SER A 221 -16.90 4.84 7.13
CA SER A 221 -17.67 4.69 5.90
C SER A 221 -17.60 3.26 5.41
N LEU A 222 -18.70 2.81 4.82
CA LEU A 222 -18.84 1.52 4.18
C LEU A 222 -19.34 1.75 2.76
N ARG A 223 -18.58 1.25 1.78
CA ARG A 223 -18.97 1.28 0.37
C ARG A 223 -18.62 -0.02 -0.33
N THR A 224 -19.23 -0.27 -1.48
CA THR A 224 -18.76 -1.35 -2.37
C THR A 224 -17.39 -0.98 -2.92
N PHE A 225 -16.44 -1.91 -2.86
CA PHE A 225 -15.17 -1.77 -3.54
C PHE A 225 -15.40 -2.03 -5.04
N ARG A 226 -14.99 -1.11 -5.89
CA ARG A 226 -15.05 -1.27 -7.35
C ARG A 226 -13.63 -1.33 -7.88
N SER A 227 -13.35 -2.21 -8.85
CA SER A 227 -12.04 -2.16 -9.48
C SER A 227 -11.88 -0.89 -10.33
N PRO A 228 -10.64 -0.40 -10.45
CA PRO A 228 -10.32 0.69 -11.37
C PRO A 228 -10.76 0.43 -12.82
N LEU A 229 -10.77 -0.84 -13.27
CA LEU A 229 -11.23 -1.16 -14.62
C LEU A 229 -12.73 -0.91 -14.76
N ILE A 230 -13.55 -1.39 -13.82
CA ILE A 230 -15.01 -1.16 -13.81
C ILE A 230 -15.31 0.34 -13.80
N GLU A 231 -14.60 1.10 -12.96
CA GLU A 231 -14.75 2.56 -12.90
C GLU A 231 -14.36 3.26 -14.20
N CYS A 232 -13.36 2.74 -14.92
CA CYS A 232 -12.88 3.34 -16.16
C CYS A 232 -13.77 3.06 -17.38
N ILE A 233 -14.19 1.80 -17.62
CA ILE A 233 -14.99 1.44 -18.80
C ILE A 233 -16.51 1.46 -18.53
N GLY A 234 -16.92 1.48 -17.26
CA GLY A 234 -18.31 1.44 -16.83
C GLY A 234 -18.91 0.04 -16.78
N ASP A 235 -19.98 -0.10 -15.98
CA ASP A 235 -20.62 -1.39 -15.67
C ASP A 235 -21.11 -2.14 -16.90
N GLN A 236 -21.70 -1.44 -17.86
CA GLN A 236 -22.26 -2.07 -19.06
C GLN A 236 -21.18 -2.68 -19.94
N GLN A 237 -20.04 -1.99 -20.09
CA GLN A 237 -18.91 -2.50 -20.87
C GLN A 237 -18.21 -3.63 -20.11
N PHE A 238 -18.04 -3.49 -18.79
CA PHE A 238 -17.44 -4.55 -17.98
C PHE A 238 -18.24 -5.86 -18.03
N LYS A 239 -19.57 -5.79 -18.03
CA LYS A 239 -20.45 -6.97 -18.19
C LYS A 239 -20.33 -7.68 -19.53
N ARG A 240 -19.78 -7.03 -20.57
CA ARG A 240 -19.54 -7.64 -21.88
C ARG A 240 -18.24 -8.44 -21.91
N LEU A 241 -17.35 -8.24 -20.95
CA LEU A 241 -16.09 -8.99 -20.85
C LEU A 241 -16.35 -10.48 -20.65
N SER A 242 -15.44 -11.31 -21.15
CA SER A 242 -15.51 -12.75 -20.89
C SER A 242 -15.38 -13.04 -19.38
N PRO A 243 -15.95 -14.16 -18.90
CA PRO A 243 -15.89 -14.52 -17.48
C PRO A 243 -14.46 -14.55 -16.92
N ALA A 244 -13.49 -15.08 -17.67
CA ALA A 244 -12.09 -15.11 -17.30
C ALA A 244 -11.52 -13.70 -17.07
N ILE A 245 -11.75 -12.79 -18.03
CA ILE A 245 -11.19 -11.44 -18.01
C ILE A 245 -11.85 -10.61 -16.91
N ALA A 246 -13.18 -10.70 -16.78
CA ALA A 246 -13.93 -10.05 -15.72
C ALA A 246 -13.42 -10.48 -14.35
N LYS A 247 -13.27 -11.79 -14.12
CA LYS A 247 -12.75 -12.32 -12.85
C LYS A 247 -11.33 -11.85 -12.57
N ALA A 248 -10.43 -11.87 -13.55
CA ALA A 248 -9.05 -11.43 -13.41
C ALA A 248 -8.91 -9.94 -13.05
N HIS A 249 -9.91 -9.10 -13.39
CA HIS A 249 -9.85 -7.64 -13.21
C HIS A 249 -10.94 -7.08 -12.28
N ALA A 250 -11.69 -7.94 -11.57
CA ALA A 250 -12.82 -7.53 -10.74
C ALA A 250 -12.40 -6.89 -9.41
N TRP A 251 -11.48 -7.49 -8.66
CA TRP A 251 -10.92 -6.92 -7.42
C TRP A 251 -9.79 -7.76 -6.82
N GLY A 252 -9.68 -9.04 -7.17
CA GLY A 252 -8.58 -9.91 -6.78
C GLY A 252 -8.59 -11.20 -7.57
N GLY A 253 -7.49 -11.93 -7.54
CA GLY A 253 -7.38 -13.20 -8.23
C GLY A 253 -5.95 -13.59 -8.57
N LYS A 254 -5.79 -14.85 -8.97
CA LYS A 254 -4.53 -15.38 -9.46
C LYS A 254 -4.72 -15.84 -10.89
N CYS A 255 -3.77 -15.49 -11.74
CA CYS A 255 -3.68 -16.04 -13.08
C CYS A 255 -2.31 -16.70 -13.25
N GLU A 256 -2.27 -17.73 -14.08
CA GLU A 256 -1.03 -18.41 -14.45
C GLU A 256 -1.02 -18.65 -15.95
N GLY A 257 0.16 -18.77 -16.55
CA GLY A 257 0.27 -19.05 -17.97
C GLY A 257 1.69 -18.87 -18.46
N GLU A 258 1.83 -18.60 -19.75
CA GLU A 258 3.13 -18.45 -20.38
C GLU A 258 3.19 -17.17 -21.20
N LEU A 259 4.20 -16.36 -20.93
CA LEU A 259 4.45 -15.12 -21.66
C LEU A 259 5.86 -15.13 -22.25
N GLN A 260 5.99 -14.67 -23.48
CA GLN A 260 7.26 -14.34 -24.10
C GLN A 260 7.57 -12.86 -23.87
N VAL A 261 8.74 -12.55 -23.31
CA VAL A 261 9.19 -11.18 -23.08
C VAL A 261 9.99 -10.72 -24.30
N THR A 262 9.57 -9.62 -24.90
CA THR A 262 10.27 -8.96 -26.01
C THR A 262 10.94 -7.68 -25.51
N GLY A 263 12.14 -7.41 -26.03
CA GLY A 263 12.93 -6.25 -25.63
C GLY A 263 13.45 -5.48 -26.85
N SER A 264 13.93 -4.27 -26.62
CA SER A 264 14.54 -3.45 -27.68
C SER A 264 15.72 -4.17 -28.35
N LYS A 265 15.91 -3.93 -29.66
CA LYS A 265 17.12 -4.34 -30.39
C LYS A 265 18.32 -3.46 -30.03
N ASN A 266 18.10 -2.26 -29.46
CA ASN A 266 19.17 -1.34 -29.08
C ASN A 266 19.79 -1.76 -27.72
N PRO A 267 21.11 -2.01 -27.65
CA PRO A 267 21.77 -2.45 -26.42
C PRO A 267 21.71 -1.42 -25.29
N LEU A 268 21.75 -0.12 -25.59
CA LEU A 268 21.64 0.95 -24.58
C LEU A 268 20.26 0.95 -23.94
N VAL A 269 19.21 0.75 -24.73
CA VAL A 269 17.83 0.63 -24.23
C VAL A 269 17.68 -0.62 -23.36
N ARG A 270 18.28 -1.74 -23.77
CA ARG A 270 18.27 -2.97 -22.97
C ARG A 270 18.95 -2.77 -21.61
N LEU A 271 20.08 -2.07 -21.59
CA LEU A 271 20.79 -1.75 -20.35
C LEU A 271 19.94 -0.84 -19.46
N ALA A 272 19.31 0.19 -20.02
CA ALA A 272 18.41 1.07 -19.27
C ALA A 272 17.21 0.32 -18.69
N MET A 273 16.56 -0.56 -19.47
CA MET A 273 15.45 -1.37 -18.98
C MET A 273 15.88 -2.36 -17.89
N TRP A 274 17.09 -2.92 -17.99
CA TRP A 274 17.66 -3.76 -16.94
C TRP A 274 17.93 -2.98 -15.65
N ALA A 275 18.48 -1.76 -15.76
CA ALA A 275 18.72 -0.89 -14.62
C ALA A 275 17.41 -0.47 -13.92
N LEU A 276 16.33 -0.29 -14.69
CA LEU A 276 14.98 -0.07 -14.19
C LEU A 276 14.28 -1.35 -13.69
N GLY A 277 15.00 -2.47 -13.60
CA GLY A 277 14.49 -3.73 -13.05
C GLY A 277 13.51 -4.48 -13.94
N LYS A 278 13.33 -4.08 -15.20
CA LYS A 278 12.35 -4.71 -16.10
C LYS A 278 12.74 -6.16 -16.45
N PRO A 279 11.76 -7.04 -16.70
CA PRO A 279 12.02 -8.43 -17.06
C PRO A 279 12.89 -8.53 -18.32
N PRO A 280 13.97 -9.34 -18.32
CA PRO A 280 14.82 -9.49 -19.50
C PRO A 280 14.08 -10.26 -20.63
N PRO A 281 14.42 -9.98 -21.90
CA PRO A 281 13.80 -10.63 -23.05
C PRO A 281 14.09 -12.13 -23.09
N THR A 282 13.16 -12.91 -23.67
CA THR A 282 13.22 -14.37 -23.78
C THR A 282 13.11 -14.84 -25.23
N SER A 283 13.79 -15.93 -25.56
CA SER A 283 13.68 -16.59 -26.87
C SER A 283 12.41 -17.43 -27.02
N SER A 284 11.85 -17.92 -25.91
CA SER A 284 10.62 -18.70 -25.84
C SER A 284 9.69 -18.17 -24.74
N PRO A 285 8.40 -18.56 -24.76
CA PRO A 285 7.51 -18.32 -23.62
C PRO A 285 8.09 -18.91 -22.34
N ILE A 286 7.86 -18.22 -21.22
CA ILE A 286 8.24 -18.66 -19.89
C ILE A 286 7.03 -18.62 -18.95
N PRO A 287 7.00 -19.46 -17.89
CA PRO A 287 5.91 -19.44 -16.93
C PRO A 287 5.81 -18.09 -16.21
N VAL A 288 4.58 -17.60 -16.10
CA VAL A 288 4.25 -16.36 -15.39
C VAL A 288 3.08 -16.61 -14.46
N SER A 289 3.19 -16.10 -13.23
CA SER A 289 2.07 -15.98 -12.30
C SER A 289 1.73 -14.51 -12.09
N VAL A 290 0.45 -14.17 -12.18
CA VAL A 290 -0.08 -12.83 -11.93
C VAL A 290 -0.98 -12.90 -10.72
N LYS A 291 -0.68 -12.12 -9.68
CA LYS A 291 -1.52 -11.93 -8.52
C LYS A 291 -2.09 -10.51 -8.52
N VAL A 292 -3.40 -10.40 -8.34
CA VAL A 292 -4.11 -9.12 -8.22
C VAL A 292 -4.57 -8.97 -6.78
N VAL A 293 -4.15 -7.89 -6.14
CA VAL A 293 -4.41 -7.64 -4.71
C VAL A 293 -5.04 -6.25 -4.56
N PRO A 294 -6.21 -6.12 -3.90
CA PRO A 294 -6.78 -4.82 -3.57
C PRO A 294 -5.81 -3.92 -2.81
N MET A 295 -5.87 -2.61 -3.08
CA MET A 295 -5.24 -1.57 -2.29
C MET A 295 -6.32 -0.73 -1.60
N PRO A 296 -6.78 -1.13 -0.40
CA PRO A 296 -7.84 -0.43 0.30
C PRO A 296 -7.60 1.08 0.40
N ALA A 297 -6.41 1.55 0.79
CA ALA A 297 -6.16 2.97 1.04
C ALA A 297 -6.23 3.86 -0.22
N LYS A 298 -5.93 3.31 -1.40
CA LYS A 298 -5.89 4.05 -2.68
C LYS A 298 -7.10 3.78 -3.58
N GLU A 299 -8.01 2.89 -3.18
CA GLU A 299 -9.12 2.43 -4.04
C GLU A 299 -8.62 1.89 -5.37
N GLY A 300 -7.53 1.12 -5.29
CA GLY A 300 -6.86 0.57 -6.45
C GLY A 300 -6.61 -0.92 -6.33
N VAL A 301 -5.86 -1.45 -7.28
CA VAL A 301 -5.38 -2.84 -7.25
C VAL A 301 -3.91 -2.89 -7.61
N THR A 302 -3.16 -3.77 -6.96
CA THR A 302 -1.78 -4.07 -7.28
C THR A 302 -1.71 -5.32 -8.13
N PHE A 303 -1.01 -5.24 -9.25
CA PHE A 303 -0.64 -6.39 -10.08
C PHE A 303 0.80 -6.79 -9.76
N GLN A 304 0.98 -8.01 -9.28
CA GLN A 304 2.29 -8.64 -9.10
C GLN A 304 2.47 -9.70 -10.19
N ARG A 305 3.36 -9.46 -11.14
CA ARG A 305 3.65 -10.37 -12.25
C ARG A 305 5.02 -11.01 -12.03
N THR A 306 5.04 -12.29 -11.67
CA THR A 306 6.25 -13.05 -11.38
C THR A 306 6.62 -13.92 -12.58
N PHE A 307 7.72 -13.58 -13.24
CA PHE A 307 8.28 -14.28 -14.38
C PHE A 307 9.34 -15.27 -13.91
N THR A 308 9.16 -16.57 -14.20
CA THR A 308 10.08 -17.63 -13.76
C THR A 308 11.08 -17.96 -14.85
N TYR A 309 12.34 -17.53 -14.67
CA TYR A 309 13.41 -17.80 -15.61
C TYR A 309 14.16 -19.09 -15.24
N PRO A 310 14.28 -20.08 -16.15
CA PRO A 310 14.89 -21.39 -15.84
C PRO A 310 16.28 -21.36 -15.21
N LYS A 311 17.08 -20.32 -15.51
CA LYS A 311 18.48 -20.18 -15.02
C LYS A 311 18.74 -18.95 -14.14
N LYS A 312 17.77 -18.04 -14.01
CA LYS A 312 17.96 -16.73 -13.33
C LYS A 312 17.05 -16.53 -12.12
N GLY A 313 16.20 -17.50 -11.81
CA GLY A 313 15.20 -17.38 -10.76
C GLY A 313 14.03 -16.47 -11.14
N PRO A 314 13.11 -16.23 -10.19
CA PRO A 314 11.94 -15.39 -10.43
C PRO A 314 12.31 -13.90 -10.49
N LYS A 315 11.63 -13.17 -11.37
CA LYS A 315 11.65 -11.70 -11.44
C LYS A 315 10.22 -11.19 -11.33
N THR A 316 9.96 -10.35 -10.36
CA THR A 316 8.62 -9.78 -10.12
C THR A 316 8.55 -8.35 -10.62
N LEU A 317 7.55 -8.06 -11.45
CA LEU A 317 7.16 -6.71 -11.86
C LEU A 317 5.91 -6.33 -11.09
N ILE A 318 5.97 -5.19 -10.39
CA ILE A 318 4.84 -4.68 -9.60
C ILE A 318 4.30 -3.42 -10.26
N SER A 319 2.98 -3.37 -10.41
CA SER A 319 2.31 -2.15 -10.80
C SER A 319 1.00 -1.95 -10.06
N GLU A 320 0.55 -0.71 -9.99
CA GLU A 320 -0.62 -0.29 -9.24
C GLU A 320 -1.60 0.41 -10.18
N TRP A 321 -2.84 -0.07 -10.26
CA TRP A 321 -3.94 0.62 -10.95
C TRP A 321 -4.74 1.44 -9.94
N VAL A 322 -4.94 2.72 -10.25
CA VAL A 322 -5.72 3.67 -9.44
C VAL A 322 -6.48 4.60 -10.39
N MET A 323 -7.71 4.98 -10.02
CA MET A 323 -8.44 6.03 -10.71
C MET A 323 -7.96 7.41 -10.24
N HIS A 324 -7.62 8.28 -11.17
CA HIS A 324 -7.19 9.65 -10.87
C HIS A 324 -7.76 10.61 -11.92
N ASN A 325 -8.44 11.67 -11.47
CA ASN A 325 -9.12 12.64 -12.33
C ASN A 325 -10.04 12.01 -13.40
N GLY A 326 -10.71 10.90 -13.06
CA GLY A 326 -11.59 10.16 -13.98
C GLY A 326 -10.87 9.27 -15.00
N GLY A 327 -9.54 9.22 -15.00
CA GLY A 327 -8.74 8.33 -15.83
C GLY A 327 -8.15 7.15 -15.05
N LEU A 328 -7.88 6.05 -15.75
CA LEU A 328 -7.14 4.90 -15.20
C LEU A 328 -5.65 5.18 -15.27
N HIS A 329 -4.95 5.09 -14.15
CA HIS A 329 -3.50 5.25 -14.09
C HIS A 329 -2.81 3.99 -13.58
N GLU A 330 -1.77 3.54 -14.27
CA GLU A 330 -0.86 2.49 -13.80
C GLU A 330 0.46 3.10 -13.36
N THR A 331 0.87 2.82 -12.13
CA THR A 331 2.21 3.20 -11.64
C THR A 331 3.08 1.95 -11.52
N PHE A 332 4.19 1.92 -12.25
CA PHE A 332 5.18 0.84 -12.19
C PHE A 332 6.25 1.16 -11.16
N ASP A 333 6.50 0.21 -10.27
CA ASP A 333 7.58 0.25 -9.26
C ASP A 333 7.61 1.57 -8.44
N GLY A 334 6.46 2.25 -8.32
CA GLY A 334 6.28 3.47 -7.52
C GLY A 334 6.77 4.78 -8.14
N PHE A 335 7.32 4.78 -9.36
CA PHE A 335 7.90 5.99 -9.96
C PHE A 335 7.37 6.33 -11.35
N GLN A 336 7.05 5.33 -12.18
CA GLN A 336 6.62 5.57 -13.55
C GLN A 336 5.11 5.44 -13.67
N THR A 337 4.41 6.55 -13.86
CA THR A 337 2.96 6.55 -14.06
C THR A 337 2.58 6.69 -15.54
N VAL A 338 1.61 5.90 -15.96
CA VAL A 338 1.00 5.90 -17.29
C VAL A 338 -0.50 6.09 -17.12
N GLY A 339 -1.06 7.12 -17.75
CA GLY A 339 -2.51 7.29 -17.86
C GLY A 339 -3.03 6.52 -19.06
N PHE A 340 -4.16 5.83 -18.90
CA PHE A 340 -4.77 4.96 -19.90
C PHE A 340 -6.17 5.41 -20.26
N GLU A 341 -6.47 5.31 -21.56
CA GLU A 341 -7.83 5.13 -22.06
C GLU A 341 -8.09 3.63 -22.19
N ALA A 342 -9.14 3.16 -21.54
CA ALA A 342 -9.60 1.78 -21.64
C ALA A 342 -10.87 1.71 -22.50
N ARG A 343 -10.97 0.69 -23.35
CA ARG A 343 -12.17 0.42 -24.15
C ARG A 343 -12.42 -1.08 -24.20
N GLU A 344 -13.67 -1.48 -24.00
CA GLU A 344 -14.09 -2.86 -24.27
C GLU A 344 -13.94 -3.19 -25.76
N ASN A 345 -13.53 -4.41 -26.06
CA ASN A 345 -13.34 -4.88 -27.42
C ASN A 345 -13.59 -6.40 -27.51
N ASN A 346 -14.75 -6.79 -28.05
CA ASN A 346 -15.14 -8.17 -28.34
C ASN A 346 -14.96 -9.13 -27.14
N GLY A 347 -15.48 -8.74 -25.97
CA GLY A 347 -15.35 -9.54 -24.75
C GLY A 347 -13.97 -9.49 -24.10
N GLY A 348 -13.06 -8.70 -24.66
CA GLY A 348 -11.80 -8.29 -24.07
C GLY A 348 -11.73 -6.78 -23.88
N PHE A 349 -10.53 -6.24 -23.73
CA PHE A 349 -10.34 -4.79 -23.69
C PHE A 349 -8.98 -4.37 -24.25
N ILE A 350 -8.90 -3.11 -24.65
CA ILE A 350 -7.66 -2.46 -25.08
C ILE A 350 -7.39 -1.30 -24.14
N LEU A 351 -6.13 -1.17 -23.71
CA LEU A 351 -5.61 0.00 -23.02
C LEU A 351 -4.63 0.71 -23.96
N VAL A 352 -4.85 2.00 -24.16
CA VAL A 352 -3.89 2.87 -24.84
C VAL A 352 -3.50 3.96 -23.87
N GLY A 353 -2.22 4.01 -23.53
CA GLY A 353 -1.72 4.90 -22.50
C GLY A 353 -0.50 5.69 -22.92
N ARG A 354 -0.30 6.80 -22.22
CA ARG A 354 0.87 7.68 -22.35
C ARG A 354 1.44 7.93 -20.97
N SER A 355 2.77 7.95 -20.88
CA SER A 355 3.42 8.27 -19.61
C SER A 355 3.11 9.71 -19.23
N THR A 356 2.74 9.88 -17.97
CA THR A 356 2.49 11.17 -17.34
C THR A 356 3.59 11.38 -16.31
N TRP A 357 4.80 11.67 -16.77
CA TRP A 357 5.92 11.91 -15.87
C TRP A 357 5.82 13.32 -15.29
N PRO A 358 5.92 13.51 -13.97
CA PRO A 358 5.73 14.81 -13.34
C PRO A 358 6.93 15.78 -13.48
N LEU A 359 8.06 15.35 -14.07
CA LEU A 359 9.22 16.21 -14.31
C LEU A 359 9.18 16.80 -15.74
N PRO A 360 8.93 18.11 -15.91
CA PRO A 360 8.88 18.75 -17.21
C PRO A 360 10.25 18.79 -17.94
N GLU A 361 11.35 18.57 -17.21
CA GLU A 361 12.73 18.70 -17.72
C GLU A 361 13.23 17.49 -18.54
N LEU A 362 12.50 16.36 -18.56
CA LEU A 362 12.82 15.18 -19.36
C LEU A 362 11.69 14.86 -20.37
N PRO A 363 11.46 15.75 -21.36
CA PRO A 363 10.27 15.70 -22.22
C PRO A 363 10.16 14.42 -23.06
N TRP A 364 11.26 13.73 -23.36
CA TRP A 364 11.21 12.48 -24.13
C TRP A 364 10.69 11.29 -23.31
N LEU A 365 10.77 11.32 -21.97
CA LEU A 365 10.17 10.28 -21.10
C LEU A 365 8.64 10.39 -21.05
N ASN A 366 8.08 11.59 -21.25
CA ASN A 366 6.65 11.82 -21.42
C ASN A 366 6.08 11.27 -22.74
N LEU A 367 6.95 10.78 -23.63
CA LEU A 367 6.53 10.24 -24.91
C LEU A 367 6.36 8.72 -24.91
N VAL A 368 6.61 8.05 -23.79
CA VAL A 368 6.40 6.59 -23.68
C VAL A 368 4.92 6.29 -23.92
N ARG A 369 4.66 5.43 -24.90
CA ARG A 369 3.34 4.90 -25.25
C ARG A 369 3.23 3.47 -24.80
N VAL A 370 2.13 3.17 -24.13
CA VAL A 370 1.78 1.81 -23.73
C VAL A 370 0.55 1.38 -24.49
N TYR A 371 0.62 0.20 -25.07
CA TYR A 371 -0.51 -0.48 -25.66
C TYR A 371 -0.65 -1.82 -24.95
N ALA A 372 -1.84 -2.11 -24.43
CA ALA A 372 -2.18 -3.42 -23.92
C ALA A 372 -3.46 -3.91 -24.58
N SER A 373 -3.48 -5.16 -25.02
CA SER A 373 -4.67 -5.84 -25.50
C SER A 373 -4.86 -7.12 -24.72
N VAL A 374 -6.09 -7.32 -24.25
CA VAL A 374 -6.54 -8.52 -23.57
C VAL A 374 -7.70 -9.07 -24.38
N VAL A 375 -7.57 -10.30 -24.89
CA VAL A 375 -8.55 -10.91 -25.80
C VAL A 375 -8.94 -12.28 -25.26
N PRO A 376 -10.25 -12.61 -25.18
CA PRO A 376 -10.67 -13.92 -24.72
C PRO A 376 -10.27 -15.02 -25.71
N THR A 377 -9.77 -16.13 -25.19
CA THR A 377 -9.45 -17.32 -25.98
C THR A 377 -10.49 -18.42 -25.72
N ASN A 378 -10.90 -18.60 -24.46
CA ASN A 378 -12.01 -19.46 -24.05
C ASN A 378 -12.58 -18.97 -22.70
N ASN A 379 -13.45 -19.76 -22.06
CA ASN A 379 -14.14 -19.34 -20.83
C ASN A 379 -13.21 -19.07 -19.62
N ASN A 380 -12.01 -19.65 -19.57
CA ASN A 380 -11.06 -19.51 -18.46
C ASN A 380 -9.71 -18.89 -18.86
N ASN A 381 -9.45 -18.74 -20.16
CA ASN A 381 -8.18 -18.29 -20.71
C ASN A 381 -8.34 -17.06 -21.58
N PHE A 382 -7.32 -16.21 -21.57
CA PHE A 382 -7.23 -15.03 -22.41
C PHE A 382 -5.80 -14.78 -22.86
N ASP A 383 -5.67 -14.22 -24.05
CA ASP A 383 -4.40 -13.75 -24.59
C ASP A 383 -4.13 -12.33 -24.12
N LEU A 384 -2.87 -12.05 -23.82
CA LEU A 384 -2.37 -10.77 -23.35
C LEU A 384 -1.23 -10.33 -24.27
N ASP A 385 -1.30 -9.10 -24.78
CA ASP A 385 -0.22 -8.46 -25.55
C ASP A 385 0.01 -7.05 -24.99
N VAL A 386 1.17 -6.84 -24.38
CA VAL A 386 1.58 -5.54 -23.83
C VAL A 386 2.82 -5.06 -24.54
N ARG A 387 2.79 -3.82 -25.02
CA ARG A 387 3.88 -3.17 -25.74
C ARG A 387 4.12 -1.79 -25.17
N VAL A 388 5.37 -1.55 -24.75
CA VAL A 388 5.84 -0.25 -24.29
C VAL A 388 6.86 0.26 -25.29
N SER A 389 6.61 1.44 -25.82
CA SER A 389 7.40 2.04 -26.89
C SER A 389 7.66 3.52 -26.61
N ALA A 390 8.71 4.06 -27.22
CA ALA A 390 8.98 5.50 -27.24
C ALA A 390 9.28 5.96 -28.67
N PRO A 391 8.98 7.23 -29.00
CA PRO A 391 9.40 7.80 -30.27
C PRO A 391 10.92 7.66 -30.46
N LEU A 392 11.34 7.52 -31.71
CA LEU A 392 12.74 7.35 -32.15
C LEU A 392 13.40 6.01 -31.78
N VAL A 393 13.14 5.48 -30.59
CA VAL A 393 13.77 4.22 -30.10
C VAL A 393 12.92 2.97 -30.34
N GLY A 394 11.65 3.15 -30.70
CA GLY A 394 10.72 2.06 -31.00
C GLY A 394 10.33 1.29 -29.74
N LEU A 395 10.29 -0.04 -29.85
CA LEU A 395 9.94 -0.93 -28.74
C LEU A 395 11.00 -0.83 -27.63
N LEU A 396 10.56 -0.51 -26.41
CA LEU A 396 11.38 -0.55 -25.20
C LEU A 396 11.34 -1.95 -24.60
N PHE A 397 10.13 -2.40 -24.24
CA PHE A 397 9.86 -3.75 -23.77
C PHE A 397 8.40 -4.12 -24.06
N GLY A 398 8.11 -5.42 -24.09
CA GLY A 398 6.76 -5.92 -24.19
C GLY A 398 6.70 -7.37 -23.74
N TYR A 399 5.50 -7.89 -23.58
CA TYR A 399 5.30 -9.31 -23.35
C TYR A 399 3.99 -9.75 -23.96
N LYS A 400 3.99 -10.95 -24.52
CA LYS A 400 2.82 -11.53 -25.16
C LYS A 400 2.69 -13.01 -24.79
N GLY A 401 1.46 -13.47 -24.61
CA GLY A 401 1.16 -14.89 -24.44
C GLY A 401 -0.26 -15.07 -23.94
N TRP A 402 -0.49 -16.12 -23.15
CA TRP A 402 -1.80 -16.47 -22.64
C TRP A 402 -1.75 -16.62 -21.11
N LEU A 403 -2.88 -16.33 -20.47
CA LEU A 403 -3.10 -16.53 -19.04
C LEU A 403 -4.42 -17.28 -18.84
N LYS A 404 -4.46 -18.12 -17.82
CA LYS A 404 -5.68 -18.74 -17.28
C LYS A 404 -5.94 -18.24 -15.87
N VAL A 405 -7.21 -18.05 -15.53
CA VAL A 405 -7.60 -17.77 -14.14
C VAL A 405 -7.44 -19.04 -13.31
N VAL A 406 -6.87 -18.89 -12.12
CA VAL A 406 -6.71 -19.95 -11.12
C VAL A 406 -7.53 -19.55 -9.90
N ASP A 407 -8.29 -20.51 -9.37
CA ASP A 407 -9.09 -20.34 -8.15
C ASP A 407 -8.22 -20.23 -6.88
#